data_AF-A0A972XJ76-F1
#
_entry.id   AF-A0A972XJ76-F1
#
_cell.length_a   1.000
_cell.length_b   1.000
_cell.length_c   1.000
_cell.angle_alpha   90.00
_cell.angle_beta   90.00
_cell.angle_gamma   90.00
#
_symmetry.space_group_name_H-M   'P 1'
#
loop_
_entity.id
_entity.type
_entity.pdbx_description
1 polymer ?
#
loop_
_entity_poly.entity_id
_entity_poly.type
_entity_poly.pdbx_seq_one_letter_code
_entity_poly.pdbx_strand_id
1 'polypeptide(L)' 'ASRKRFLGSLLADSKGGGTGEPRGMRGRDPATDAVSALASAAGAWGVRVHDVANSRDAVLVGRAWARGFE' A
#
# COMPACT_ATOMS: atom_id res chain seq x y z
N ALA A 1 0.43 -6.41 1.51
CA ALA A 1 0.54 -6.68 2.96
C ALA A 1 -0.21 -5.58 3.72
N SER A 2 -1.26 -5.90 4.49
CA SER A 2 -2.26 -4.90 4.90
C SER A 2 -2.14 -4.36 6.33
N ARG A 3 -2.23 -3.03 6.46
CA ARG A 3 -2.34 -2.23 7.71
C ARG A 3 -1.26 -2.51 8.76
N LYS A 4 -0.09 -2.99 8.32
CA LYS A 4 1.03 -3.35 9.20
C LYS A 4 1.48 -2.15 10.06
N ARG A 5 1.89 -2.43 11.30
CA ARG A 5 2.33 -1.40 12.28
C ARG A 5 3.45 -0.51 11.73
N PHE A 6 4.38 -1.06 10.97
CA PHE A 6 5.48 -0.29 10.37
C PHE A 6 4.99 0.83 9.45
N LEU A 7 3.87 0.64 8.73
CA LEU A 7 3.28 1.70 7.90
C LEU A 7 2.73 2.85 8.75
N GLY A 8 2.29 2.55 9.97
CA GLY A 8 1.89 3.58 10.94
C GLY A 8 3.07 4.43 11.37
N SER A 9 4.19 3.79 11.73
CA SER A 9 5.41 4.47 12.15
C SER A 9 6.09 5.22 11.00
N LEU A 10 6.21 4.59 9.83
CA LEU A 10 6.76 5.19 8.61
C LEU A 10 6.00 6.47 8.21
N LEU A 11 4.69 6.52 8.50
CA LEU A 11 3.81 7.58 8.07
C LEU A 11 3.34 8.52 9.19
N ALA A 12 4.01 8.48 10.34
CA ALA A 12 3.67 9.33 11.49
C ALA A 12 3.72 10.83 11.14
N ASP A 13 4.68 11.24 10.29
CA ASP A 13 4.99 12.65 10.03
C ASP A 13 4.87 13.11 8.57
N SER A 14 4.42 12.25 7.65
CA SER A 14 4.53 12.49 6.18
C SER A 14 3.69 13.65 5.63
N LYS A 15 2.92 14.35 6.47
CA LYS A 15 2.09 15.50 6.06
C LYS A 15 2.48 16.83 6.72
N GLY A 16 3.69 16.94 7.28
CA GLY A 16 4.23 18.25 7.72
C GLY A 16 3.45 18.93 8.84
N GLY A 17 2.68 18.16 9.63
CA GLY A 17 1.86 18.67 10.73
C GLY A 17 1.34 17.57 11.66
N GLY A 18 2.02 16.41 11.69
CA GLY A 18 1.67 15.29 12.56
C GLY A 18 2.20 15.48 13.98
N THR A 19 1.49 14.92 14.95
CA THR A 19 1.88 14.93 16.38
C THR A 19 3.06 14.00 16.70
N GLY A 20 3.74 13.41 15.70
CA GLY A 20 4.66 12.27 15.87
C GLY A 20 3.96 10.92 16.08
N GLU A 21 2.62 10.91 16.14
CA GLU A 21 1.86 9.70 16.46
C GLU A 21 1.72 8.75 15.26
N PRO A 22 1.85 7.43 15.46
CA PRO A 22 1.68 6.46 14.39
C PRO A 22 0.30 6.58 13.73
N ARG A 23 0.30 6.60 12.41
CA ARG A 23 -0.94 6.68 11.62
C ARG A 23 -1.90 5.56 12.02
N GLY A 24 -3.17 5.88 12.27
CA GLY A 24 -4.20 4.92 12.65
C GLY A 24 -4.42 3.82 11.61
N MET A 25 -5.03 2.70 12.00
CA MET A 25 -5.15 1.49 11.17
C MET A 25 -5.75 1.75 9.78
N ARG A 26 -6.87 2.47 9.70
CA ARG A 26 -7.52 2.87 8.42
C ARG A 26 -6.70 3.87 7.62
N GLY A 27 -5.92 4.71 8.30
CA GLY A 27 -5.04 5.66 7.62
C GLY A 27 -3.90 4.98 6.84
N ARG A 28 -3.66 3.68 7.06
CA ARG A 28 -2.60 2.90 6.39
C ARG A 28 -3.06 2.21 5.11
N ASP A 29 -4.33 2.33 4.74
CA ASP A 29 -4.88 1.65 3.56
C ASP A 29 -4.20 2.15 2.25
N PRO A 30 -4.04 3.47 1.99
CA PRO A 30 -3.31 3.92 0.80
C PRO A 30 -1.86 3.41 0.72
N ALA A 31 -1.20 3.26 1.87
CA ALA A 31 0.16 2.73 1.92
C ALA A 31 0.20 1.21 1.73
N THR A 32 -0.86 0.51 2.15
CA THR A 32 -1.07 -0.90 1.82
C THR A 32 -1.23 -1.10 0.32
N ASP A 33 -1.96 -0.20 -0.34
CA ASP A 33 -2.14 -0.23 -1.79
C ASP A 33 -0.82 -0.01 -2.52
N ALA A 34 -0.02 0.98 -2.11
CA ALA A 34 1.33 1.19 -2.64
C ALA A 34 2.23 -0.05 -2.50
N VAL A 35 2.24 -0.68 -1.32
CA VAL A 35 2.99 -1.94 -1.10
C VAL A 35 2.45 -3.07 -1.98
N SER A 36 1.14 -3.12 -2.22
CA SER A 36 0.52 -4.15 -3.05
C SER A 36 0.87 -3.96 -4.53
N ALA A 37 0.93 -2.72 -5.02
CA ALA A 37 1.43 -2.40 -6.35
C ALA A 37 2.89 -2.85 -6.51
N LEU A 38 3.77 -2.47 -5.59
CA LEU A 38 5.19 -2.87 -5.61
C LEU A 38 5.37 -4.39 -5.56
N ALA A 39 4.64 -5.07 -4.67
CA ALA A 39 4.71 -6.52 -4.58
C ALA A 39 4.25 -7.21 -5.88
N SER A 40 3.19 -6.70 -6.50
CA SER A 40 2.68 -7.25 -7.76
C SER A 40 3.63 -7.01 -8.94
N ALA A 41 4.29 -5.86 -8.99
CA ALA A 41 5.32 -5.55 -9.99
C ALA A 41 6.56 -6.45 -9.81
N ALA A 42 6.86 -6.83 -8.57
CA ALA A 42 7.95 -7.77 -8.24
C ALA A 42 7.56 -9.26 -8.42
N GLY A 43 6.39 -9.57 -9.00
CA GLY A 43 6.00 -10.94 -9.34
C GLY A 43 5.23 -11.70 -8.25
N ALA A 44 4.71 -11.03 -7.22
CA ALA A 44 3.86 -11.70 -6.24
C ALA A 44 2.59 -12.27 -6.90
N TRP A 45 2.27 -13.54 -6.59
CA TRP A 45 1.05 -14.20 -7.08
C TRP A 45 -0.23 -13.49 -6.62
N GLY A 46 -0.25 -13.02 -5.37
CA GLY A 46 -1.38 -12.29 -4.79
C GLY A 46 -1.04 -11.62 -3.46
N VAL A 47 -1.96 -10.81 -2.94
CA VAL A 47 -1.85 -10.11 -1.67
C VAL A 47 -3.03 -10.42 -0.76
N ARG A 48 -2.77 -10.54 0.55
CA ARG A 48 -3.82 -10.63 1.57
C ARG A 48 -4.10 -9.24 2.15
N VAL A 49 -5.35 -8.78 2.00
CA VAL A 49 -5.76 -7.40 2.30
C VAL A 49 -7.13 -7.34 2.99
N HIS A 50 -7.41 -6.20 3.63
CA HIS A 50 -8.72 -5.93 4.23
C HIS A 50 -9.62 -5.11 3.30
N ASP A 51 -9.03 -4.20 2.53
CA ASP A 51 -9.72 -3.47 1.47
C ASP A 51 -9.41 -4.16 0.14
N VAL A 52 -10.37 -4.93 -0.37
CA VAL A 52 -10.16 -5.76 -1.56
C VAL A 52 -10.23 -4.92 -2.84
N ALA A 53 -11.14 -3.95 -2.90
CA ALA A 53 -11.39 -3.19 -4.11
C ALA A 53 -10.17 -2.32 -4.47
N ASN A 54 -9.70 -1.49 -3.54
CA ASN A 54 -8.57 -0.58 -3.78
C ASN A 54 -7.25 -1.35 -4.02
N SER A 55 -7.02 -2.42 -3.26
CA SER A 55 -5.83 -3.24 -3.45
C SER A 55 -5.84 -4.03 -4.76
N ARG A 56 -7.02 -4.41 -5.29
CA ARG A 56 -7.11 -5.00 -6.64
C ARG A 56 -6.63 -4.02 -7.70
N ASP A 57 -7.07 -2.76 -7.63
CA ASP A 57 -6.66 -1.74 -8.58
C ASP A 57 -5.15 -1.48 -8.49
N ALA A 58 -4.60 -1.41 -7.28
CA ALA A 58 -3.15 -1.29 -7.08
C ALA A 58 -2.36 -2.46 -7.67
N VAL A 59 -2.86 -3.69 -7.54
CA VAL A 59 -2.24 -4.89 -8.16
C VAL A 59 -2.31 -4.83 -9.68
N LEU A 60 -3.43 -4.37 -10.25
CA LEU A 60 -3.55 -4.21 -11.71
C LEU A 60 -2.58 -3.16 -12.24
N VAL A 61 -2.45 -2.03 -11.53
CA VAL A 61 -1.48 -0.97 -11.85
C VAL A 61 -0.05 -1.49 -11.79
N GLY A 62 0.36 -2.16 -10.71
CA GLY A 62 1.71 -2.75 -10.61
C GLY A 62 1.96 -3.80 -11.70
N ARG A 63 0.92 -4.60 -12.01
CA ARG A 63 0.72 -5.46 -13.19
C ARG A 63 1.17 -4.81 -14.50
N ALA A 64 0.50 -3.72 -14.84
CA ALA A 64 0.68 -2.98 -16.08
C ALA A 64 2.05 -2.29 -16.12
N TRP A 65 2.45 -1.69 -15.00
CA TRP A 65 3.75 -1.03 -14.85
C TRP A 65 4.92 -1.96 -15.17
N ALA A 66 4.93 -3.16 -14.57
CA ALA A 66 6.03 -4.11 -14.77
C ALA A 66 6.13 -4.65 -16.22
N ARG A 67 5.05 -4.56 -16.99
CA ARG A 67 4.99 -5.00 -18.40
C ARG A 67 5.28 -3.87 -19.40
N GLY A 68 5.44 -2.63 -18.94
CA GLY A 68 5.74 -1.50 -19.81
C GLY A 68 4.53 -0.88 -20.51
N PHE A 69 3.32 -1.05 -19.96
CA PHE A 69 2.04 -0.58 -20.51
C PHE A 69 1.74 -1.07 -21.95
N GLU A 70 1.24 -2.31 -22.06
CA GLU A 70 0.35 -2.74 -23.15
C GLU A 70 -1.13 -2.57 -22.74
#